data_AF-A0A0D0DR88-F1
#
_entry.id   AF-A0A0D0DR88-F1
#
_cell.length_a   1.000
_cell.length_b   1.000
_cell.length_c   1.000
_cell.angle_alpha   90.00
_cell.angle_beta   90.00
_cell.angle_gamma   90.00
#
_symmetry.space_group_name_H-M   'P 1'
#
loop_
_entity.id
_entity.type
_entity.pdbx_description
1 polymer ?
#
loop_
_entity_poly.entity_id
_entity_poly.type
_entity_poly.pdbx_seq_one_letter_code
_entity_poly.pdbx_strand_id
1 'polypeptide(L)'
;ETVDTLASTSGSFLVEKTPLTSLHCLPTYTPMSISPTHKRQHKLLEEEPCNEKERAYQNALRDSYSREANYKSALLGMQSTVVLQSMYCDWVAGQLTALEEKRKKQKKGKLNADRLPKLLTGDAFQTLVEEHEVAAENEKAAHENRWKKREAQSELMAAWREADEARKQRNKECREVF
;
A
#
# COMPACT_ATOMS: atom_id res chain seq x y z
N GLU A 1 9.42 15.39 28.01
CA GLU A 1 8.32 16.18 27.42
C GLU A 1 7.93 15.70 26.03
N THR A 2 8.75 15.84 24.97
CA THR A 2 8.34 15.44 23.60
C THR A 2 8.19 13.93 23.40
N VAL A 3 9.02 13.12 24.08
CA VAL A 3 8.94 11.65 24.02
C VAL A 3 7.69 11.13 24.75
N ASP A 4 7.34 11.75 25.88
CA ASP A 4 6.16 11.39 26.68
C ASP A 4 4.86 11.72 25.95
N THR A 5 4.83 12.84 25.21
CA THR A 5 3.71 13.16 24.33
C THR A 5 3.57 12.13 23.20
N LEU A 6 4.68 11.60 22.68
CA LEU A 6 4.67 10.61 21.59
C LEU A 6 4.10 9.27 22.03
N ALA A 7 4.41 8.86 23.27
CA ALA A 7 3.84 7.67 23.90
C ALA A 7 2.31 7.71 24.04
N SER A 8 1.71 8.90 24.04
CA SER A 8 0.24 9.08 24.12
C SER A 8 -0.45 9.17 22.76
N THR A 9 0.29 9.02 21.65
CA THR A 9 -0.25 9.08 20.28
C THR A 9 -0.29 7.69 19.64
N SER A 10 -0.85 7.58 18.43
CA SER A 10 -0.77 6.35 17.63
C SER A 10 0.66 5.91 17.31
N GLY A 11 1.65 6.78 17.47
CA GLY A 11 3.08 6.48 17.33
C GLY A 11 3.74 5.92 18.58
N SER A 12 3.00 5.52 19.62
CA SER A 12 3.57 5.03 20.89
C SER A 12 4.53 3.86 20.71
N PHE A 13 4.28 3.01 19.72
CA PHE A 13 5.11 1.86 19.34
C PHE A 13 6.55 2.24 18.90
N LEU A 14 6.83 3.51 18.60
CA LEU A 14 8.18 3.98 18.30
C LEU A 14 9.03 4.18 19.57
N VAL A 15 8.39 4.32 20.72
CA VAL A 15 9.04 4.57 22.03
C VAL A 15 8.91 3.34 22.94
N GLU A 16 7.83 2.58 22.81
CA GLU A 16 7.61 1.36 23.57
C GLU A 16 8.58 0.25 23.14
N LYS A 17 9.05 -0.54 24.12
CA LYS A 17 9.91 -1.71 23.87
C LYS A 17 9.10 -2.97 23.49
N THR A 18 7.81 -2.81 23.25
CA THR A 18 6.92 -3.91 22.86
C THR A 18 7.21 -4.33 21.43
N PRO A 19 7.17 -5.64 21.12
CA PRO A 19 7.41 -6.10 19.76
C PRO A 19 6.32 -5.57 18.84
N LEU A 20 6.72 -5.09 17.65
CA LEU A 20 5.79 -4.59 16.65
C LEU A 20 4.79 -5.69 16.26
N THR A 21 3.51 -5.40 16.45
CA THR A 21 2.38 -6.20 15.95
C THR A 21 1.80 -5.59 14.69
N SER A 22 1.00 -6.38 13.96
CA SER A 22 0.33 -5.89 12.75
C SER A 22 -0.72 -4.79 12.98
N LEU A 23 -1.03 -4.47 14.24
CA LEU A 23 -1.97 -3.40 14.61
C LEU A 23 -1.33 -2.01 14.59
N HIS A 24 0.00 -1.92 14.55
CA HIS A 24 0.69 -0.63 14.44
C HIS A 24 0.67 -0.17 13.00
N CYS A 25 -0.23 0.77 12.68
CA CYS A 25 -0.26 1.42 11.38
C CYS A 25 0.63 2.68 11.39
N LEU A 26 1.48 2.80 10.37
CA LEU A 26 2.17 4.04 10.10
C LEU A 26 1.19 5.04 9.48
N PRO A 27 1.35 6.35 9.75
CA PRO A 27 0.55 7.36 9.08
C PRO A 27 0.76 7.30 7.57
N THR A 28 -0.34 7.27 6.82
CA THR A 28 -0.30 7.24 5.36
C THR A 28 0.22 8.56 4.83
N TYR A 29 1.33 8.52 4.10
CA TYR A 29 1.85 9.70 3.42
C TYR A 29 1.05 9.99 2.15
N THR A 30 0.47 11.18 2.08
CA THR A 30 -0.16 11.68 0.85
C THR A 30 0.84 12.57 0.13
N PRO A 31 1.44 12.12 -0.98
CA PRO A 31 2.38 12.95 -1.73
C PRO A 31 1.67 14.21 -2.25
N MET A 32 2.30 15.35 -2.07
CA MET A 32 1.85 16.60 -2.68
C MET A 32 2.13 16.55 -4.19
N SER A 33 1.17 17.01 -5.00
CA SER A 33 1.36 17.09 -6.44
C SER A 33 2.47 18.10 -6.77
N ILE A 34 3.55 17.60 -7.36
CA ILE A 34 4.61 18.46 -7.87
C ILE A 34 4.18 18.96 -9.25
N SER A 35 4.11 20.27 -9.42
CA SER A 35 3.76 20.86 -10.71
C SER A 35 4.72 20.38 -11.80
N PRO A 36 4.24 20.08 -13.01
CA PRO A 36 5.09 19.60 -14.09
C PRO A 36 6.26 20.55 -14.33
N THR A 37 7.47 20.02 -14.43
CA THR A 37 8.63 20.73 -14.96
C THR A 37 8.49 20.84 -16.47
N HIS A 38 7.47 21.56 -16.95
CA HIS A 38 7.44 21.92 -18.35
C HIS A 38 8.68 22.78 -18.61
N LYS A 39 9.50 22.39 -19.60
CA LYS A 39 10.56 23.25 -20.11
C LYS A 39 9.87 24.45 -20.73
N ARG A 40 9.66 25.51 -19.94
CA ARG A 40 9.24 26.79 -20.48
C ARG A 40 10.32 27.18 -21.48
N GLN A 41 10.00 27.09 -22.77
CA GLN A 41 10.91 27.49 -23.84
C GLN A 41 11.02 29.01 -23.76
N HIS A 42 12.01 29.47 -23.02
CA HIS A 42 12.34 30.88 -22.94
C HIS A 42 13.28 31.20 -24.10
N LYS A 43 12.73 31.29 -25.31
CA LYS A 43 13.48 31.74 -26.50
C LYS A 43 14.24 33.05 -26.23
N LEU A 44 13.64 33.92 -25.40
CA LEU A 44 14.22 35.16 -24.88
C LEU A 44 15.51 35.00 -24.05
N LEU A 45 15.77 33.83 -23.45
CA LEU A 45 17.02 33.55 -22.74
C LEU A 45 18.13 33.04 -23.67
N GLU A 46 17.82 32.74 -24.92
CA GLU A 46 18.78 32.34 -25.95
C GLU A 46 19.28 33.54 -26.77
N GLU A 47 18.59 34.68 -26.68
CA GLU A 47 18.97 35.93 -27.33
C GLU A 47 20.17 36.60 -26.63
N GLU A 48 21.05 37.21 -27.43
CA GLU A 48 22.20 37.95 -26.91
C GLU A 48 21.72 39.23 -26.20
N PRO A 49 22.12 39.45 -24.93
CA PRO A 49 21.67 40.61 -24.18
C PRO A 49 22.25 41.90 -24.78
N CYS A 50 21.37 42.87 -25.04
CA CYS A 50 21.76 44.16 -25.60
C CYS A 50 22.41 45.08 -24.56
N ASN A 51 22.17 44.83 -23.26
CA ASN A 51 22.64 45.68 -22.16
C ASN A 51 23.17 44.85 -20.98
N GLU A 52 24.04 45.43 -20.16
CA GLU A 52 24.59 44.81 -18.95
C GLU A 52 23.49 44.46 -17.93
N LYS A 53 22.49 45.33 -17.79
CA LYS A 53 21.35 45.07 -16.91
C LYS A 53 20.56 43.84 -17.35
N GLU A 54 20.35 43.70 -18.65
CA GLU A 54 19.66 42.55 -19.24
C GLU A 54 20.48 41.27 -19.02
N ARG A 55 21.79 41.32 -19.23
CA ARG A 55 22.70 40.21 -18.92
C ARG A 55 22.58 39.79 -17.45
N ALA A 56 22.55 40.75 -16.52
CA ALA A 56 22.39 40.46 -15.09
C ALA A 56 21.05 39.78 -14.79
N TYR A 57 19.95 40.22 -15.40
CA TYR A 57 18.64 39.59 -15.24
C TYR A 57 18.58 38.19 -15.84
N GLN A 58 19.12 37.98 -17.05
CA GLN A 58 19.19 36.67 -17.67
C GLN A 58 19.98 35.68 -16.80
N ASN A 59 21.11 36.11 -16.23
CA ASN A 59 21.90 35.28 -15.31
C ASN A 59 21.13 34.96 -14.03
N ALA A 60 20.53 35.96 -13.38
CA ALA A 60 19.73 35.75 -12.17
C ALA A 60 18.55 34.79 -12.43
N LEU A 61 17.92 34.88 -13.59
CA LEU A 61 16.82 33.99 -13.96
C LEU A 61 17.30 32.56 -14.19
N ARG A 62 18.42 32.37 -14.90
CA ARG A 62 19.05 31.04 -15.08
C ARG A 62 19.43 30.41 -13.74
N ASP A 63 19.99 31.20 -12.83
CA ASP A 63 20.32 30.74 -11.47
C ASP A 63 19.07 30.37 -10.67
N SER A 64 17.99 31.14 -10.81
CA SER A 64 16.72 30.82 -10.15
C SER A 64 16.13 29.49 -10.66
N TYR A 65 16.19 29.25 -11.97
CA TYR A 65 15.70 28.01 -12.58
C TYR A 65 16.56 26.81 -12.22
N SER A 66 17.89 26.94 -12.19
CA SER A 66 18.76 25.85 -11.77
C SER A 66 18.49 25.45 -10.32
N ARG A 67 18.30 26.42 -9.42
CA ARG A 67 17.90 26.17 -8.03
C ARG A 67 16.54 25.49 -7.95
N GLU A 68 15.52 25.99 -8.65
CA GLU A 68 14.18 25.39 -8.64
C GLU A 68 14.19 23.96 -9.17
N ALA A 69 14.95 23.70 -10.25
CA ALA A 69 15.12 22.36 -10.81
C ALA A 69 15.74 21.41 -9.79
N ASN A 70 16.80 21.85 -9.10
CA ASN A 70 17.47 21.07 -8.06
C ASN A 70 16.54 20.77 -6.87
N TYR A 71 15.76 21.76 -6.42
CA TYR A 71 14.77 21.56 -5.35
C TYR A 71 13.68 20.58 -5.76
N LYS A 72 13.15 20.71 -6.98
CA LYS A 72 12.14 19.78 -7.50
C LYS A 72 12.69 18.36 -7.63
N SER A 73 13.92 18.18 -8.11
CA SER A 73 14.54 16.85 -8.19
C SER A 73 14.76 16.24 -6.81
N ALA A 74 15.20 17.03 -5.83
CA ALA A 74 15.37 16.55 -4.45
C ALA A 74 14.03 16.17 -3.81
N LEU A 75 13.00 17.00 -4.00
CA LEU A 75 11.65 16.73 -3.51
C LEU A 75 11.05 15.47 -4.15
N LEU A 76 11.22 15.29 -5.47
CA LEU A 76 10.83 14.07 -6.17
C LEU A 76 11.51 12.85 -5.56
N GLY A 77 12.83 12.89 -5.36
CA GLY A 77 13.57 11.79 -4.73
C GLY A 77 13.07 11.46 -3.32
N MET A 78 12.77 12.48 -2.51
CA MET A 78 12.20 12.30 -1.17
C MET A 78 10.81 11.67 -1.23
N GLN A 79 9.90 12.19 -2.08
CA GLN A 79 8.57 11.62 -2.25
C GLN A 79 8.61 10.18 -2.73
N SER A 80 9.46 9.86 -3.71
CA SER A 80 9.65 8.50 -4.20
C SER A 80 10.14 7.55 -3.10
N THR A 81 11.09 8.01 -2.27
CA THR A 81 11.60 7.21 -1.15
C THR A 81 10.52 6.91 -0.12
N VAL A 82 9.72 7.91 0.25
CA VAL A 82 8.62 7.74 1.22
C VAL A 82 7.56 6.78 0.68
N VAL A 83 7.19 6.90 -0.60
CA VAL A 83 6.24 5.97 -1.23
C VAL A 83 6.77 4.53 -1.20
N LEU A 84 8.02 4.31 -1.57
CA LEU A 84 8.63 2.97 -1.54
C LEU A 84 8.71 2.40 -0.12
N GLN A 85 9.06 3.22 0.86
CA GLN A 85 9.08 2.83 2.27
C GLN A 85 7.68 2.46 2.77
N SER A 86 6.65 3.23 2.41
CA SER A 86 5.26 2.91 2.75
C SER A 86 4.86 1.55 2.19
N MET A 87 5.12 1.30 0.91
CA MET A 87 4.82 0.01 0.27
C MET A 87 5.54 -1.16 0.95
N TYR A 88 6.80 -0.96 1.34
CA TYR A 88 7.56 -1.97 2.07
C TYR A 88 6.95 -2.24 3.45
N CYS A 89 6.57 -1.20 4.18
CA CYS A 89 5.93 -1.34 5.50
C CYS A 89 4.59 -2.08 5.39
N ASP A 90 3.78 -1.78 4.38
CA ASP A 90 2.52 -2.48 4.12
C ASP A 90 2.75 -3.98 3.85
N TRP A 91 3.79 -4.30 3.09
CA TRP A 91 4.18 -5.68 2.82
C TRP A 91 4.62 -6.41 4.09
N VAL A 92 5.48 -5.81 4.91
CA VAL A 92 5.93 -6.39 6.19
C VAL A 92 4.76 -6.55 7.17
N ALA A 93 3.86 -5.57 7.26
CA ALA A 93 2.66 -5.65 8.07
C ALA A 93 1.78 -6.83 7.62
N GLY A 94 1.61 -7.03 6.31
CA GLY A 94 0.90 -8.19 5.75
C GLY A 94 1.56 -9.54 6.06
N GLN A 95 2.88 -9.61 6.17
CA GLN A 95 3.55 -10.82 6.62
C GLN A 95 3.35 -11.08 8.12
N LEU A 96 3.40 -10.02 8.93
CA LEU A 96 3.13 -10.09 10.36
C LEU A 96 1.71 -10.54 10.64
N THR A 97 0.69 -9.99 9.96
CA THR A 97 -0.70 -10.45 10.10
C THR A 97 -0.81 -11.94 9.79
N ALA A 98 -0.24 -12.40 8.67
CA ALA A 98 -0.29 -13.81 8.28
C ALA A 98 0.40 -14.73 9.30
N LEU A 99 1.53 -14.30 9.87
CA LEU A 99 2.25 -15.05 10.89
C LEU A 99 1.50 -15.09 12.21
N GLU A 100 0.93 -13.97 12.65
CA GLU A 100 0.09 -13.87 13.83
C GLU A 100 -1.17 -14.74 13.71
N GLU A 101 -1.84 -14.72 12.56
CA GLU A 101 -2.99 -15.58 12.27
C GLU A 101 -2.63 -17.06 12.26
N LYS A 102 -1.51 -17.44 11.63
CA LYS A 102 -1.01 -18.82 11.66
C LYS A 102 -0.78 -19.30 13.10
N ARG A 103 -0.16 -18.47 13.94
CA ARG A 103 0.05 -18.77 15.37
C ARG A 103 -1.28 -18.92 16.12
N LYS A 104 -2.27 -18.07 15.83
CA LYS A 104 -3.61 -18.16 16.44
C LYS A 104 -4.34 -19.44 16.01
N LYS A 105 -4.28 -19.81 14.73
CA LYS A 105 -4.89 -21.05 14.19
C LYS A 105 -4.29 -22.32 14.79
N GLN A 106 -2.96 -22.38 14.95
CA GLN A 106 -2.32 -23.53 15.61
C GLN A 106 -2.82 -23.77 17.04
N LYS A 107 -3.25 -22.71 17.75
CA LYS A 107 -3.81 -22.83 19.10
C LYS A 107 -5.29 -23.24 19.11
N LYS A 108 -6.08 -22.85 18.11
CA LYS A 108 -7.54 -23.08 18.10
C LYS A 108 -7.99 -24.42 17.50
N GLY A 109 -7.18 -25.05 16.63
CA GLY A 109 -7.64 -26.19 15.83
C GLY A 109 -7.19 -27.57 16.28
N LYS A 110 -6.50 -27.72 17.42
CA LYS A 110 -5.98 -29.02 17.85
C LYS A 110 -6.70 -29.46 19.12
N LEU A 111 -7.57 -30.45 18.99
CA LEU A 111 -8.30 -31.11 20.09
C LEU A 111 -7.36 -31.48 21.28
N ASN A 112 -6.09 -31.75 20.94
CA ASN A 112 -4.97 -32.05 21.86
C ASN A 112 -3.80 -31.05 21.73
N ALA A 113 -4.07 -29.74 21.67
CA ALA A 113 -3.01 -28.71 21.60
C ALA A 113 -2.07 -28.73 22.82
N ASP A 114 -2.62 -29.00 24.01
CA ASP A 114 -1.92 -28.84 25.29
C ASP A 114 -1.01 -30.02 25.66
N ARG A 115 -1.02 -31.10 24.85
CA ARG A 115 -0.26 -32.36 25.06
C ARG A 115 -0.56 -33.08 26.39
N LEU A 116 -1.55 -32.62 27.16
CA LEU A 116 -2.02 -33.30 28.36
C LEU A 116 -2.95 -34.47 28.00
N PRO A 117 -2.85 -35.61 28.70
CA PRO A 117 -3.82 -36.70 28.55
C PRO A 117 -5.22 -36.21 28.93
N LYS A 118 -6.16 -36.31 27.99
CA LYS A 118 -7.58 -36.05 28.24
C LYS A 118 -8.32 -37.38 28.28
N LEU A 119 -9.27 -37.50 29.20
CA LEU A 119 -10.15 -38.67 29.26
C LEU A 119 -11.12 -38.59 28.08
N LEU A 120 -10.97 -39.51 27.12
CA LEU A 120 -11.74 -39.52 25.85
C LEU A 120 -13.24 -39.80 26.05
N THR A 121 -13.62 -40.29 27.24
CA THR A 121 -15.00 -40.68 27.58
C THR A 121 -15.76 -39.61 28.35
N GLY A 122 -15.14 -38.49 28.70
CA GLY A 122 -15.82 -37.42 29.43
C GLY A 122 -16.73 -36.60 28.51
N ASP A 123 -17.90 -36.18 29.00
CA ASP A 123 -18.87 -35.35 28.27
C ASP A 123 -18.23 -34.09 27.69
N ALA A 124 -17.29 -33.48 28.42
CA ALA A 124 -16.53 -32.31 27.97
C ALA A 124 -15.61 -32.58 26.76
N PHE A 125 -15.20 -33.82 26.51
CA PHE A 125 -14.45 -34.18 25.31
C PHE A 125 -15.39 -34.40 24.13
N GLN A 126 -16.56 -34.99 24.35
CA GLN A 126 -17.57 -35.19 23.31
C GLN A 126 -18.07 -33.85 22.76
N THR A 127 -18.40 -32.89 23.62
CA THR A 127 -18.79 -31.54 23.19
C THR A 127 -17.69 -30.84 22.38
N LEU A 128 -16.42 -30.99 22.76
CA LEU A 128 -15.29 -30.44 22.00
C LEU A 128 -15.12 -31.08 20.61
N VAL A 129 -15.43 -32.37 20.46
CA VAL A 129 -15.41 -33.07 19.16
C VAL A 129 -16.54 -32.55 18.28
N GLU A 130 -17.75 -32.46 18.82
CA GLU A 130 -18.92 -31.92 18.09
C GLU A 130 -18.68 -30.48 17.63
N GLU A 131 -18.16 -29.60 18.50
CA GLU A 131 -17.79 -28.23 18.15
C GLU A 131 -16.73 -28.17 17.05
N HIS A 132 -15.73 -29.07 17.09
CA HIS A 132 -14.68 -29.15 16.08
C HIS A 132 -15.21 -29.63 14.73
N GLU A 133 -16.11 -30.62 14.71
CA GLU A 133 -16.74 -31.12 13.49
C GLU A 133 -17.62 -30.05 12.83
N VAL A 134 -18.46 -29.39 13.61
CA VAL A 134 -19.29 -28.26 13.14
C VAL A 134 -18.41 -27.12 12.61
N ALA A 135 -17.32 -26.79 13.30
CA ALA A 135 -16.37 -25.77 12.82
C ALA A 135 -15.70 -26.18 11.49
N ALA A 136 -15.32 -27.45 11.34
CA ALA A 136 -14.70 -27.97 10.12
C ALA A 136 -15.67 -27.95 8.93
N GLU A 137 -16.94 -28.29 9.13
CA GLU A 137 -17.98 -28.19 8.09
C GLU A 137 -18.22 -26.73 7.67
N ASN A 138 -18.33 -25.83 8.63
CA ASN A 138 -18.46 -24.40 8.36
C ASN A 138 -17.27 -23.83 7.60
N GLU A 139 -16.04 -24.28 7.90
CA GLU A 139 -14.84 -23.83 7.19
C GLU A 139 -14.81 -24.33 5.73
N LYS A 140 -15.23 -25.58 5.48
CA LYS A 140 -15.38 -26.13 4.12
C LYS A 140 -16.42 -25.33 3.32
N ALA A 141 -17.59 -25.08 3.90
CA ALA A 141 -18.65 -24.29 3.26
C ALA A 141 -18.18 -22.85 2.97
N ALA A 142 -17.46 -22.23 3.91
CA ALA A 142 -16.87 -20.90 3.71
C ALA A 142 -15.81 -20.90 2.60
N HIS A 143 -14.99 -21.94 2.50
CA HIS A 143 -13.99 -22.08 1.44
C HIS A 143 -14.65 -22.20 0.06
N GLU A 144 -15.66 -23.04 -0.09
CA GLU A 144 -16.42 -23.17 -1.34
C GLU A 144 -17.10 -21.87 -1.74
N ASN A 145 -17.70 -21.15 -0.79
CA ASN A 145 -18.30 -19.84 -1.06
C ASN A 145 -17.26 -18.80 -1.51
N ARG A 146 -16.05 -18.82 -0.93
CA ARG A 146 -14.93 -17.97 -1.38
C ARG A 146 -14.44 -18.34 -2.78
N TRP A 147 -14.47 -19.62 -3.13
CA TRP A 147 -14.12 -20.08 -4.48
C TRP A 147 -15.13 -19.58 -5.51
N LYS A 148 -16.42 -19.83 -5.29
CA LYS A 148 -17.52 -19.37 -6.16
C LYS A 148 -17.50 -17.86 -6.37
N LYS A 149 -17.25 -17.07 -5.32
CA LYS A 149 -17.11 -15.60 -5.44
C LYS A 149 -15.93 -15.18 -6.30
N ARG A 150 -14.77 -15.84 -6.16
CA ARG A 150 -13.60 -15.55 -7.00
C ARG A 150 -13.85 -15.87 -8.46
N GLU A 151 -14.52 -16.99 -8.72
CA GLU A 151 -14.88 -17.41 -10.08
C GLU A 151 -15.83 -16.39 -10.74
N ALA A 152 -16.93 -16.03 -10.07
CA ALA A 152 -17.85 -14.99 -10.56
C ALA A 152 -17.17 -13.63 -10.77
N GLN A 153 -16.26 -13.23 -9.88
CA GLN A 153 -15.48 -12.00 -10.05
C GLN A 153 -14.55 -12.10 -11.27
N SER A 154 -13.92 -13.25 -11.49
CA SER A 154 -13.00 -13.46 -12.62
C SER A 154 -13.73 -13.39 -13.96
N GLU A 155 -14.94 -13.94 -14.05
CA GLU A 155 -15.81 -13.87 -15.23
C GLU A 155 -16.21 -12.42 -15.52
N LEU A 156 -16.65 -11.68 -14.51
CA LEU A 156 -17.04 -10.28 -14.65
C LEU A 156 -15.86 -9.41 -15.11
N MET A 157 -14.67 -9.65 -14.57
CA MET A 157 -13.43 -8.97 -14.98
C MET A 157 -12.96 -9.35 -16.39
N ALA A 158 -13.28 -10.57 -16.87
CA ALA A 158 -13.00 -10.97 -18.24
C ALA A 158 -13.92 -10.21 -19.22
N ALA A 159 -15.22 -10.22 -18.96
CA ALA A 159 -16.21 -9.48 -19.76
C ALA A 159 -15.91 -7.97 -19.81
N TRP A 160 -15.52 -7.38 -18.67
CA TRP A 160 -15.13 -5.96 -18.63
C TRP A 160 -13.89 -5.67 -19.47
N ARG A 161 -12.89 -6.56 -19.46
CA ARG A 161 -11.67 -6.40 -20.27
C ARG A 161 -11.96 -6.44 -21.76
N GLU A 162 -12.82 -7.35 -22.21
CA GLU A 162 -13.25 -7.42 -23.62
C GLU A 162 -13.97 -6.13 -24.04
N ALA A 163 -14.89 -5.63 -23.21
CA ALA A 163 -15.60 -4.38 -23.49
C ALA A 163 -14.66 -3.16 -23.52
N ASP A 164 -13.65 -3.13 -22.65
CA ASP A 164 -12.66 -2.05 -22.60
C ASP A 164 -11.72 -2.07 -23.81
N GLU A 165 -11.29 -3.24 -24.27
CA GLU A 165 -10.51 -3.38 -25.51
C GLU A 165 -11.32 -2.93 -26.73
N ALA A 166 -12.59 -3.33 -26.84
CA ALA A 166 -13.48 -2.86 -27.91
C ALA A 166 -13.67 -1.32 -27.88
N ARG A 167 -13.76 -0.73 -26.68
CA ARG A 167 -13.80 0.74 -26.51
C ARG A 167 -12.51 1.40 -26.98
N LYS A 168 -11.34 0.85 -26.62
CA LYS A 168 -10.04 1.37 -27.05
C LYS A 168 -9.85 1.29 -28.56
N GLN A 169 -10.28 0.19 -29.18
CA GLN A 169 -10.23 0.02 -30.64
C GLN A 169 -11.07 1.09 -31.35
N ARG A 170 -12.34 1.27 -30.95
CA ARG A 170 -13.19 2.35 -31.47
C ARG A 170 -12.55 3.74 -31.32
N ASN A 171 -11.95 4.01 -30.16
CA ASN A 171 -11.29 5.30 -29.93
C ASN A 171 -10.03 5.48 -30.81
N LYS A 172 -9.31 4.41 -31.15
CA LYS A 172 -8.19 4.46 -32.10
C LYS A 172 -8.69 4.77 -33.51
N GLU A 173 -9.72 4.07 -33.97
CA GLU A 173 -10.34 4.30 -35.27
C GLU A 173 -10.85 5.74 -35.40
N CYS A 174 -11.54 6.27 -34.39
CA CYS A 174 -11.96 7.68 -34.39
C CYS A 174 -10.78 8.66 -34.42
N ARG A 175 -9.64 8.34 -33.80
CA ARG A 175 -8.44 9.20 -33.82
C ARG A 175 -7.69 9.18 -35.15
N GLU A 176 -7.83 8.13 -35.95
CA GLU A 176 -7.20 8.04 -37.27
C GLU A 176 -8.04 8.71 -38.37
N VAL A 177 -9.34 8.91 -38.13
CA VAL A 177 -10.28 9.57 -39.05
C VAL A 177 -10.25 11.10 -38.94
N PHE A 178 -9.76 11.66 -37.84
CA PHE A 178 -9.58 13.10 -37.60
C PHE A 178 -8.10 13.51 -37.64
#